data_AF-A0A497FWJ7-F1
#
_entry.id   AF-A0A497FWJ7-F1
#
_cell.length_a   1.000
_cell.length_b   1.000
_cell.length_c   1.000
_cell.angle_alpha   90.00
_cell.angle_beta   90.00
_cell.angle_gamma   90.00
#
_symmetry.space_group_name_H-M   'P 1'
#
loop_
_entity.id
_entity.type
_entity.pdbx_description
1 polymer ?
#
loop_
_entity_poly.entity_id
_entity_poly.type
_entity_poly.pdbx_seq_one_letter_code
_entity_poly.pdbx_strand_id
1 'polypeptide(L)' 'MSTTITLSRETKEMLQRLKGDKTWDEFLLELALREQRTRMEKALKRLREIPWVEEDIKLKLKLKEF' A
#
# COMPACT_ATOMS: atom_id res chain seq x y z
N MET A 1 9.92 0.97 22.58
CA MET A 1 11.20 0.27 22.31
C MET A 1 11.72 0.74 20.98
N SER A 2 13.02 1.02 20.85
CA SER A 2 13.65 1.41 19.58
C SER A 2 14.26 0.19 18.90
N THR A 3 14.21 0.17 17.56
CA THR A 3 14.80 -0.89 16.74
C THR A 3 15.68 -0.27 15.65
N THR A 4 16.76 -0.95 15.28
CA THR A 4 17.69 -0.49 14.24
C THR A 4 17.48 -1.27 12.95
N ILE A 5 17.38 -0.55 11.83
CA ILE A 5 17.35 -1.13 10.49
C ILE A 5 18.65 -0.75 9.79
N THR A 6 19.39 -1.74 9.29
CA THR A 6 20.63 -1.51 8.54
C THR A 6 20.29 -1.21 7.08
N LEU A 7 20.84 -0.10 6.58
CA LEU A 7 20.67 0.36 5.19
C LEU A 7 22.04 0.76 4.62
N SER A 8 22.16 0.75 3.29
CA SER A 8 23.35 1.31 2.64
C SER A 8 23.45 2.82 2.90
N ARG A 9 24.67 3.36 2.79
CA ARG A 9 24.88 4.81 2.93
C ARG A 9 24.07 5.60 1.91
N GLU A 10 24.08 5.15 0.66
CA GLU A 10 23.35 5.78 -0.44
C GLU A 10 21.83 5.82 -0.17
N THR A 11 21.25 4.72 0.29
CA THR A 11 19.81 4.67 0.65
C THR A 11 19.50 5.63 1.78
N LYS A 12 20.34 5.68 2.83
CA LYS A 12 20.14 6.61 3.95
C LYS A 12 20.19 8.07 3.50
N GLU A 13 21.15 8.43 2.66
CA GLU A 13 21.27 9.80 2.12
C GLU A 13 20.06 10.20 1.30
N MET A 14 19.58 9.31 0.43
CA MET A 14 18.37 9.54 -0.35
C MET A 14 17.15 9.76 0.56
N LEU A 15 16.94 8.87 1.54
CA LEU A 15 15.82 8.98 2.46
C LEU A 15 15.92 10.25 3.32
N GLN A 16 17.12 10.66 3.71
CA GLN A 16 17.34 11.88 4.48
C GLN A 16 16.97 13.14 3.69
N ARG A 17 17.27 13.18 2.38
CA ARG A 17 16.82 14.27 1.49
C ARG A 17 15.29 14.32 1.37
N LEU A 18 14.64 13.16 1.30
CA LEU A 18 13.18 13.06 1.19
C LEU A 18 12.44 13.33 2.50
N LYS A 19 13.04 12.98 3.64
CA LYS A 19 12.48 13.19 4.98
C LYS A 19 12.22 14.68 5.26
N GLY A 20 13.11 15.55 4.78
CA GLY A 20 13.09 16.96 5.14
C GLY A 20 13.18 17.14 6.66
N ASP A 21 12.25 17.90 7.23
CA ASP A 21 12.23 18.24 8.67
C ASP A 21 11.54 17.19 9.56
N LYS A 22 10.91 16.15 8.99
CA LYS A 22 10.18 15.11 9.74
C LYS A 22 11.10 14.27 10.61
N THR A 23 10.57 13.60 11.63
CA THR A 23 11.34 12.53 12.30
C THR A 23 11.46 11.29 11.39
N TRP A 24 12.42 10.42 11.69
CA TRP A 24 12.57 9.15 10.94
C TRP A 24 11.31 8.29 11.05
N ASP A 25 10.70 8.23 12.23
CA ASP A 25 9.50 7.43 12.48
C ASP A 25 8.30 7.94 11.68
N GLU A 26 8.03 9.24 11.71
CA GLU A 26 6.93 9.83 10.92
C GLU A 26 7.11 9.58 9.43
N PHE A 27 8.32 9.79 8.92
CA PHE A 27 8.62 9.64 7.50
C PHE A 27 8.52 8.18 7.04
N LEU A 28 9.10 7.24 7.80
CA LEU A 28 9.08 5.82 7.45
C LEU A 28 7.66 5.24 7.58
N LEU A 29 6.88 5.66 8.57
CA LEU A 29 5.49 5.27 8.71
C LEU A 29 4.64 5.77 7.55
N GLU A 30 4.81 7.04 7.16
CA GLU A 30 4.13 7.61 6.00
C GLU A 30 4.49 6.86 4.71
N LEU A 31 5.77 6.54 4.52
CA LEU A 31 6.25 5.77 3.36
C LEU A 31 5.60 4.37 3.32
N ALA A 32 5.51 3.68 4.46
CA ALA A 32 4.86 2.38 4.57
C ALA A 32 3.37 2.45 4.23
N LEU A 33 2.65 3.46 4.72
CA LEU A 33 1.23 3.66 4.43
C LEU A 33 0.97 3.97 2.94
N ARG A 34 1.84 4.77 2.32
CA ARG A 34 1.76 5.06 0.87
C ARG A 34 1.97 3.80 0.04
N GLU A 35 2.97 2.98 0.39
CA GLU A 35 3.23 1.71 -0.30
C GLU A 35 2.06 0.73 -0.12
N GLN A 36 1.50 0.64 1.09
CA GLN A 36 0.32 -0.19 1.36
C GLN A 36 -0.89 0.25 0.52
N ARG A 37 -1.18 1.56 0.47
CA ARG A 37 -2.26 2.11 -0.36
C ARG A 37 -2.05 1.80 -1.84
N THR A 38 -0.84 2.01 -2.34
CA THR A 38 -0.49 1.73 -3.74
C THR A 38 -0.68 0.26 -4.10
N ARG A 39 -0.28 -0.66 -3.20
CA ARG A 39 -0.52 -2.10 -3.37
C ARG A 39 -2.01 -2.43 -3.41
N MET A 40 -2.79 -1.83 -2.52
CA MET A 40 -4.24 -2.04 -2.47
C MET A 40 -4.94 -1.50 -3.72
N GLU A 41 -4.58 -0.32 -4.21
CA GLU A 41 -5.10 0.25 -5.44
C GLU A 41 -4.77 -0.62 -6.66
N LYS A 42 -3.54 -1.15 -6.74
CA LYS A 42 -3.14 -2.11 -7.79
C LYS A 42 -3.96 -3.39 -7.71
N ALA A 43 -4.20 -3.92 -6.52
CA ALA A 43 -5.01 -5.12 -6.33
C ALA A 43 -6.47 -4.88 -6.76
N LEU A 44 -7.07 -3.76 -6.36
CA LEU A 44 -8.43 -3.37 -6.77
C LEU A 44 -8.54 -3.11 -8.27
N LYS A 45 -7.50 -2.55 -8.90
CA LYS A 45 -7.45 -2.37 -10.35
C LYS A 45 -7.44 -3.72 -11.06
N ARG A 46 -6.59 -4.65 -10.63
CA ARG A 46 -6.55 -6.02 -11.15
C ARG A 46 -7.90 -6.73 -10.98
N LEU A 47 -8.53 -6.61 -9.81
CA LEU A 47 -9.86 -7.19 -9.58
C LEU A 47 -10.93 -6.65 -10.53
N ARG A 48 -10.86 -5.37 -10.90
CA ARG A 48 -11.79 -4.74 -11.86
C ARG A 48 -11.56 -5.17 -13.30
N GLU A 49 -10.34 -5.57 -13.65
CA GLU A 49 -9.95 -6.03 -14.98
C GLU A 49 -10.28 -7.51 -15.21
N ILE A 50 -10.59 -8.28 -14.15
CA ILE A 50 -11.06 -9.66 -14.28
C ILE A 50 -12.46 -9.62 -14.92
N PRO A 51 -12.65 -10.22 -16.11
CA PRO A 51 -13.97 -10.37 -16.68
C PRO A 51 -14.78 -11.28 -15.75
N TRP A 52 -15.84 -10.72 -15.16
CA TRP A 52 -16.76 -11.46 -14.31
C TRP A 52 -17.40 -12.58 -15.12
N VAL A 53 -17.29 -13.82 -14.65
CA VAL A 53 -18.03 -14.95 -15.24
C VAL A 53 -19.47 -14.87 -14.70
N GLU A 54 -20.47 -15.34 -15.45
CA GLU A 54 -21.90 -15.22 -15.09
C GLU A 54 -22.24 -15.65 -13.65
N GLU A 55 -21.48 -16.59 -13.09
CA GLU A 55 -21.63 -17.06 -11.70
C GLU A 55 -21.32 -15.99 -10.66
N ASP A 56 -20.37 -15.10 -10.92
CA ASP A 56 -20.01 -14.02 -9.99
C ASP A 56 -21.07 -12.91 -9.93
N ILE A 57 -21.80 -12.69 -11.04
CA ILE A 57 -22.88 -11.70 -11.12
C ILE A 57 -24.07 -12.16 -10.27
N LYS A 58 -24.39 -13.47 -10.31
CA LYS A 58 -25.46 -14.06 -9.50
C LYS A 58 -25.17 -13.97 -8.00
N LEU A 59 -23.91 -14.10 -7.59
CA LEU A 59 -23.51 -13.96 -6.18
C LEU A 59 -23.71 -12.54 -5.65
N LYS A 60 -23.36 -11.51 -6.45
CA LYS A 60 -23.58 -10.10 -6.06
C LYS A 60 -25.05 -9.72 -5.94
N LEU A 61 -25.92 -10.27 -6.79
CA LEU A 61 -27.36 -10.02 -6.70
C LEU A 61 -27.94 -10.60 -5.41
N LYS A 62 -27.60 -11.84 -5.06
CA LYS A 62 -28.04 -12.47 -3.80
C LYS A 62 -27.55 -11.72 -2.55
N LEU A 63 -26.34 -11.16 -2.58
CA LEU A 63 -25.78 -10.39 -1.46
C LEU A 63 -26.40 -8.99 -1.30
N LYS A 64 -27.09 -8.46 -2.32
CA LYS A 64 -27.83 -7.19 -2.23
C LYS A 64 -29.27 -7.37 -1.73
N GLU A 65 -29.76 -8.61 -1.67
CA GLU A 65 -31.11 -8.95 -1.22
C GLU A 65 -31.16 -9.30 0.28
N PHE A 66 -30.03 -9.27 0.98
CA PHE A 66 -29.89 -9.36 2.45
C PHE A 66 -29.39 -8.04 3.02
#